data_AF-D9J2D9-F1
#
_entry.id   AF-D9J2D9-F1
#
_cell.length_a   1.000
_cell.length_b   1.000
_cell.length_c   1.000
_cell.angle_alpha   90.00
_cell.angle_beta   90.00
_cell.angle_gamma   90.00
#
_symmetry.space_group_name_H-M   'P 1'
#
loop_
_entity.id
_entity.type
_entity.pdbx_description
1 polymer ?
#
loop_
_entity_poly.entity_id
_entity_poly.type
_entity_poly.pdbx_seq_one_letter_code
_entity_poly.pdbx_strand_id
1 'polypeptide(L)' 'NAWIIYRSANHAIVKNANPGLSNNEISSLISRMWCDESAAVRKHYSQLAELAKLQHQRDYP' A
#
# COMPACT_ATOMS: atom_id res chain seq x y z
N ASN A 1 3.89 7.86 -1.43
CA ASN A 1 3.08 7.16 -2.47
C ASN A 1 2.02 6.27 -1.84
N ALA A 2 0.76 6.43 -2.26
CA ALA A 2 -0.40 5.70 -1.72
C ALA A 2 -0.26 4.17 -1.82
N TRP A 3 0.19 3.69 -2.98
CA TRP A 3 0.41 2.27 -3.23
C TRP A 3 1.44 1.64 -2.29
N ILE A 4 2.49 2.38 -1.89
CA ILE A 4 3.53 1.86 -0.99
C ILE A 4 2.95 1.64 0.42
N ILE A 5 2.14 2.57 0.90
CA ILE A 5 1.46 2.46 2.20
C ILE A 5 0.49 1.28 2.17
N TYR A 6 -0.32 1.20 1.12
CA TYR A 6 -1.26 0.10 0.91
C TYR A 6 -0.57 -1.26 0.84
N ARG A 7 0.49 -1.37 0.04
CA ARG A 7 1.25 -2.61 -0.12
C ARG A 7 1.89 -3.02 1.18
N SER A 8 2.52 -2.11 1.92
CA SER A 8 3.16 -2.43 3.20
C SER A 8 2.15 -3.01 4.20
N ALA A 9 0.97 -2.37 4.32
CA ALA A 9 -0.10 -2.83 5.20
C ALA A 9 -0.63 -4.22 4.81
N ASN A 10 -0.84 -4.47 3.51
CA ASN A 10 -1.40 -5.73 3.01
C ASN A 10 -0.35 -6.85 2.88
N HIS A 11 0.93 -6.52 2.73
CA HIS A 11 1.99 -7.49 2.53
C HIS A 11 2.11 -8.47 3.70
N ALA A 12 2.04 -7.97 4.94
CA ALA A 12 2.06 -8.81 6.12
C ALA A 12 0.84 -9.76 6.16
N ILE A 13 -0.34 -9.26 5.80
CA ILE A 13 -1.59 -10.03 5.78
C ILE A 13 -1.51 -11.15 4.74
N VAL A 14 -1.15 -10.80 3.50
CA VAL A 14 -1.05 -11.77 2.39
C VAL A 14 0.03 -12.80 2.67
N LYS A 15 1.20 -12.38 3.19
CA LYS A 15 2.29 -13.29 3.54
C LYS A 15 1.90 -14.23 4.68
N ASN A 16 1.16 -13.75 5.66
CA ASN A 16 0.70 -14.60 6.77
C ASN A 16 -0.39 -15.58 6.32
N ALA A 17 -1.29 -15.16 5.44
CA ALA A 17 -2.29 -16.04 4.84
C ALA A 17 -1.67 -17.05 3.87
N ASN A 18 -0.56 -16.70 3.21
CA ASN A 18 0.10 -17.52 2.20
C ASN A 18 1.63 -17.51 2.42
N PRO A 19 2.13 -18.21 3.45
CA PRO A 19 3.55 -18.18 3.81
C PRO A 19 4.46 -18.82 2.74
N GLY A 20 3.90 -19.59 1.80
CA GLY A 20 4.63 -20.18 0.68
C GLY A 20 4.76 -19.28 -0.56
N LEU A 21 4.07 -18.14 -0.62
CA LEU A 21 4.17 -17.25 -1.77
C LEU A 21 5.45 -16.42 -1.73
N SER A 22 6.07 -16.27 -2.91
CA SER A 22 7.21 -15.38 -3.07
C SER A 22 6.79 -13.91 -2.97
N ASN A 23 7.73 -13.04 -2.59
CA ASN A 23 7.47 -11.59 -2.52
C ASN A 23 6.97 -11.02 -3.86
N ASN A 24 7.37 -11.60 -4.99
CA ASN A 24 6.92 -11.19 -6.34
C ASN A 24 5.45 -11.54 -6.57
N GLU A 25 5.02 -12.73 -6.16
CA GLU A 25 3.62 -13.17 -6.25
C GLU A 25 2.73 -12.34 -5.33
N ILE A 26 3.18 -12.10 -4.09
CA ILE A 26 2.48 -11.23 -3.14
C ILE A 26 2.31 -9.82 -3.72
N SER A 27 3.36 -9.28 -4.36
CA SER A 27 3.31 -7.94 -4.97
C SER A 27 2.34 -7.89 -6.15
N SER A 28 2.30 -8.95 -6.95
CA SER A 28 1.36 -9.07 -8.08
C SER A 28 -0.09 -9.18 -7.60
N LEU A 29 -0.34 -9.96 -6.53
CA LEU A 29 -1.65 -10.10 -5.92
C LEU A 29 -2.14 -8.78 -5.34
N ILE A 30 -1.33 -8.11 -4.54
CA ILE A 30 -1.67 -6.81 -3.95
C ILE A 30 -1.91 -5.76 -5.03
N SER A 31 -1.17 -5.80 -6.14
CA SER A 31 -1.40 -4.88 -7.26
C SER A 31 -2.76 -5.12 -7.91
N ARG A 32 -3.19 -6.38 -8.07
CA ARG A 32 -4.55 -6.70 -8.51
C ARG A 32 -5.60 -6.25 -7.49
N MET A 33 -5.38 -6.52 -6.21
CA MET A 33 -6.27 -6.05 -5.13
C MET A 33 -6.44 -4.53 -5.21
N TRP A 34 -5.34 -3.78 -5.33
CA TRP A 34 -5.40 -2.32 -5.47
C TRP A 34 -6.18 -1.87 -6.71
N CYS A 35 -6.04 -2.59 -7.84
CA CYS A 35 -6.79 -2.34 -9.08
C CYS A 35 -8.30 -2.66 -8.98
N ASP A 36 -8.69 -3.60 -8.13
CA ASP A 36 -10.08 -3.96 -7.85
C ASP A 36 -10.70 -3.15 -6.69
N GLU A 37 -9.83 -2.56 -5.87
CA GLU A 37 -10.21 -1.85 -4.67
C GLU A 37 -11.06 -0.61 -4.96
N SER A 38 -12.00 -0.33 -4.05
CA SER A 38 -12.94 0.78 -4.20
C SER A 38 -12.25 2.15 -4.24
N ALA A 39 -12.88 3.09 -4.95
CA ALA A 39 -12.39 4.47 -5.04
C ALA A 39 -12.27 5.15 -3.66
N ALA A 40 -13.12 4.77 -2.70
CA ALA A 40 -13.08 5.28 -1.33
C ALA A 40 -11.76 4.89 -0.62
N VAL A 41 -11.37 3.62 -0.72
CA VAL A 41 -10.13 3.11 -0.13
C VAL A 41 -8.91 3.74 -0.82
N ARG A 42 -8.90 3.81 -2.15
CA ARG A 42 -7.83 4.52 -2.88
C ARG A 42 -7.68 5.96 -2.44
N LYS A 43 -8.80 6.68 -2.26
CA LYS A 43 -8.81 8.06 -1.77
C LYS A 43 -8.24 8.16 -0.36
N HIS A 44 -8.62 7.24 0.53
CA HIS A 44 -8.08 7.18 1.90
C HIS A 44 -6.55 7.03 1.91
N TYR A 45 -6.00 6.08 1.13
CA TYR A 45 -4.54 5.89 1.04
C TYR A 45 -3.82 7.03 0.31
N SER A 46 -4.48 7.68 -0.66
CA SER A 46 -3.95 8.90 -1.30
C SER A 46 -3.83 10.04 -0.30
N GLN A 47 -4.82 10.25 0.57
CA GLN A 47 -4.75 11.26 1.64
C GLN A 47 -3.63 10.94 2.63
N LEU A 48 -3.48 9.68 3.05
CA LEU A 48 -2.38 9.27 3.91
C LEU A 48 -1.00 9.53 3.27
N ALA A 49 -0.87 9.25 1.97
CA ALA A 49 0.37 9.52 1.25
C ALA A 49 0.67 11.01 1.12
N GLU A 50 -0.35 11.84 0.91
CA GLU A 50 -0.21 13.29 0.85
C GLU A 50 0.24 13.84 2.22
N LEU A 51 -0.39 13.38 3.31
CA LEU A 51 0.00 13.75 4.68
C LEU A 51 1.44 13.35 4.98
N ALA A 52 1.84 12.13 4.63
CA ALA A 52 3.21 11.66 4.82
C ALA A 52 4.22 12.49 4.00
N LYS A 53 3.85 12.88 2.78
CA LYS A 53 4.68 13.76 1.93
C LYS A 53 4.82 15.16 2.53
N LEU A 54 3.72 15.74 3.03
CA LEU A 54 3.72 17.05 3.68
C LEU A 54 4.55 17.06 4.98
N GLN A 55 4.44 16.00 5.78
CA GLN A 55 5.29 15.83 6.96
C GLN A 55 6.76 15.76 6.57
N HIS A 56 7.10 14.91 5.60
CA HIS A 56 8.48 14.79 5.14
C HIS A 56 9.06 16.10 4.58
N GLN A 57 8.27 16.87 3.81
CA GLN A 57 8.69 18.20 3.35
C GLN A 57 8.86 19.22 4.49
N ARG A 58 8.08 19.11 5.57
CA ARG A 58 8.23 20.01 6.73
C ARG A 58 9.46 19.66 7.55
N ASP A 59 9.75 18.37 7.70
CA ASP A 59 10.85 17.89 8.54
C ASP A 59 12.21 17.91 7.81
N TYR A 60 12.19 17.91 6.48
CA TYR A 60 13.39 17.92 5.61
C TYR A 60 13.29 19.00 4.52
N PRO A 61 13.52 20.29 4.87
CA PRO A 61 13.55 21.41 3.93
C PRO A 61 14.77 21.42 3.01
#